data_AF-A0AA39IA24-F1
#
_entry.id   AF-A0AA39IA24-F1
#
_cell.length_a   1.000
_cell.length_b   1.000
_cell.length_c   1.000
_cell.angle_alpha   90.00
_cell.angle_beta   90.00
_cell.angle_gamma   90.00
#
_symmetry.space_group_name_H-M   'P 1'
#
loop_
_entity.id
_entity.type
_entity.pdbx_description
1 polymer ?
#
loop_
_entity_poly.entity_id
_entity_poly.type
_entity_poly.pdbx_seq_one_letter_code
_entity_poly.pdbx_strand_id
1 'polypeptide(L)'
;MAVTPAMETGHSWKMQATKLGKVIFLKTESATLRVTTEKNQECSFKDAMTTSRHKRPGLAHRMISTRVVQMPVTPLDLLVFADEDCVAEEKRDGGDAFVLLKVRPQDEPFTPDFYRSTAPLWYFRALFSGIEKIVVGLRNEDNRIYDMTTLDREDLLKNAIGWSPSACIHFLGDVLAKLKSALDTIPDLKTFVIEKKKGVSEVRIEREAEARRFLPPPFVGAVLKMKP
;
A
#
# COMPACT_ATOMS: atom_id res chain seq x y z
N MET A 1 1.44 3.02 2.50
CA MET A 1 0.65 3.71 1.45
C MET A 1 -0.50 2.79 1.05
N ALA A 2 -1.75 3.18 1.25
CA ALA A 2 -2.88 2.43 0.70
C ALA A 2 -3.02 2.84 -0.77
N VAL A 3 -2.65 1.95 -1.70
CA VAL A 3 -2.85 2.20 -3.13
C VAL A 3 -4.28 1.79 -3.45
N THR A 4 -5.18 2.76 -3.45
CA THR A 4 -6.53 2.56 -3.96
C THR A 4 -6.53 2.85 -5.46
N PRO A 5 -6.96 1.91 -6.33
CA PRO A 5 -7.03 2.14 -7.77
C PRO A 5 -7.93 3.33 -8.08
N ALA A 6 -7.53 4.13 -9.06
CA ALA A 6 -8.33 5.26 -9.54
C ALA A 6 -9.75 4.87 -10.03
N MET A 7 -9.97 3.58 -10.32
CA MET A 7 -11.20 3.01 -10.87
C MET A 7 -12.33 2.79 -9.85
N GLU A 8 -12.07 2.81 -8.56
CA GLU A 8 -13.16 2.70 -7.58
C GLU A 8 -13.87 4.05 -7.44
N THR A 9 -14.90 4.24 -8.28
CA THR A 9 -15.85 5.36 -8.21
C THR A 9 -16.55 5.48 -6.85
N GLY A 10 -16.46 4.44 -6.01
CA GLY A 10 -17.07 4.34 -4.69
C GLY A 10 -16.24 4.84 -3.51
N HIS A 11 -14.93 5.06 -3.64
CA HIS A 11 -14.06 5.39 -2.50
C HIS A 11 -13.62 6.86 -2.50
N SER A 12 -13.81 7.50 -1.36
CA SER A 12 -13.16 8.77 -1.04
C SER A 12 -11.87 8.50 -0.30
N TRP A 13 -10.82 9.24 -0.64
CA TRP A 13 -9.57 9.19 0.11
C TRP A 13 -9.04 10.61 0.33
N LYS A 14 -8.32 10.77 1.43
CA LYS A 14 -7.73 12.04 1.84
C LYS A 14 -6.33 11.79 2.38
N MET A 15 -5.38 12.61 1.93
CA MET A 15 -3.99 12.54 2.33
C MET A 15 -3.49 13.93 2.68
N GLN A 16 -2.61 13.99 3.66
CA GLN A 16 -1.85 15.18 4.00
C GLN A 16 -0.44 15.07 3.40
N ALA A 17 0.06 16.20 2.92
CA ALA A 17 1.38 16.31 2.34
C ALA A 17 2.13 17.50 2.93
N THR A 18 3.42 17.34 3.23
CA THR A 18 4.27 18.47 3.63
C THR A 18 5.69 18.28 3.12
N LYS A 19 6.40 19.39 2.89
CA LYS A 19 7.78 19.39 2.43
C LYS A 19 8.72 19.79 3.56
N LEU A 20 9.84 19.09 3.68
CA LEU A 20 10.97 19.49 4.53
C LEU A 20 12.27 19.26 3.75
N GLY A 21 12.94 20.35 3.38
CA GLY A 21 14.07 20.32 2.46
C GLY A 21 13.67 19.81 1.08
N LYS A 22 14.36 18.76 0.60
CA LYS A 22 14.11 18.13 -0.71
C LYS A 22 13.11 16.96 -0.62
N VAL A 23 12.57 16.67 0.56
CA VAL A 23 11.73 15.49 0.80
C VAL A 23 10.27 15.92 0.99
N ILE A 24 9.37 15.23 0.28
CA ILE A 24 7.92 15.35 0.45
C ILE A 24 7.44 14.18 1.30
N PHE A 25 6.77 14.48 2.39
CA PHE A 25 6.16 13.51 3.28
C PHE A 25 4.67 13.41 2.96
N LEU A 26 4.18 12.18 2.85
CA LEU A 26 2.79 11.86 2.61
C LEU A 26 2.24 11.06 3.79
N LYS A 27 1.06 11.44 4.28
CA LYS A 27 0.35 10.73 5.34
C LYS A 27 -1.10 10.59 4.93
N THR A 28 -1.62 9.36 4.93
CA THR A 28 -3.06 9.15 4.77
C THR A 28 -3.78 9.69 5.99
N GLU A 29 -4.82 10.49 5.77
CA GLU A 29 -5.70 10.91 6.86
C GLU A 29 -6.56 9.70 7.21
N SER A 30 -6.36 9.16 8.41
CA SER A 30 -7.06 7.94 8.81
C SER A 30 -8.57 8.19 8.76
N ALA A 31 -9.27 7.46 7.88
CA ALA A 31 -10.66 7.14 8.15
C ALA A 31 -10.68 6.52 9.54
N THR A 32 -11.60 6.96 10.39
CA THR A 32 -11.77 6.48 11.76
C THR A 32 -11.59 4.96 11.78
N LEU A 33 -10.52 4.46 12.40
CA LEU A 33 -10.25 3.03 12.51
C LEU A 33 -11.42 2.41 13.28
N ARG A 34 -12.36 1.80 12.55
CA ARG A 34 -13.39 0.97 13.17
C ARG A 34 -12.69 -0.31 13.56
N VAL A 35 -12.33 -0.42 14.83
CA VAL A 35 -11.91 -1.69 15.42
C VAL A 35 -13.14 -2.57 15.43
N THR A 36 -13.19 -3.54 14.52
CA THR A 36 -14.20 -4.60 14.55
C THR A 36 -13.68 -5.73 15.42
N THR A 37 -14.57 -6.34 16.21
CA THR A 37 -14.27 -7.54 17.01
C THR A 37 -14.46 -8.83 16.21
N GLU A 38 -14.74 -8.72 14.92
CA GLU A 38 -14.93 -9.87 14.03
C GLU A 38 -13.61 -10.61 13.85
N LYS A 39 -13.68 -11.95 13.87
CA LYS A 39 -12.52 -12.81 13.61
C LYS A 39 -12.00 -12.52 12.20
N ASN A 40 -10.86 -11.83 12.13
CA ASN A 40 -10.16 -11.62 10.87
C ASN A 40 -9.45 -12.92 10.45
N GLN A 41 -10.07 -13.64 9.52
CA GLN A 41 -9.56 -14.93 9.04
C GLN A 41 -8.23 -14.81 8.30
N GLU A 42 -7.96 -13.65 7.69
CA GLU A 42 -6.65 -13.39 7.11
C GLU A 42 -5.56 -13.39 8.19
N CYS A 43 -5.84 -12.86 9.39
CA CYS A 43 -4.89 -12.95 10.52
C CYS A 43 -4.68 -14.40 10.97
N SER A 44 -5.76 -15.17 11.16
CA SER A 44 -5.65 -16.57 11.56
C SER A 44 -4.88 -17.41 10.54
N PHE A 45 -5.09 -17.16 9.24
CA PHE A 45 -4.34 -17.83 8.18
C PHE A 45 -2.86 -17.44 8.21
N LYS A 46 -2.54 -16.16 8.37
CA LYS A 46 -1.14 -15.71 8.49
C LYS A 46 -0.44 -16.32 9.69
N ASP A 47 -1.11 -16.41 10.84
CA ASP A 47 -0.54 -17.06 12.02
C ASP A 47 -0.27 -18.55 11.79
N ALA A 48 -1.14 -19.25 11.07
CA ALA A 48 -0.95 -20.66 10.73
C ALA A 48 0.18 -20.87 9.70
N MET A 49 0.36 -19.94 8.77
CA MET A 49 1.34 -20.04 7.68
C MET A 49 2.73 -19.54 8.03
N THR A 50 2.89 -18.85 9.15
CA THR A 50 4.17 -18.25 9.54
C THR A 50 4.79 -18.95 10.72
N THR A 51 6.12 -19.07 10.67
CA THR A 51 6.91 -19.47 11.83
C THR A 51 7.87 -18.34 12.18
N SER A 52 7.97 -18.06 13.48
CA SER A 52 8.97 -17.13 14.01
C SER A 52 10.39 -17.66 13.77
N ARG A 53 11.39 -16.79 13.93
CA ARG A 53 12.82 -17.17 13.90
C ARG A 53 13.20 -18.29 14.88
N HIS A 54 12.39 -18.52 15.91
CA HIS A 54 12.56 -19.60 16.88
C HIS A 54 11.68 -20.83 16.59
N LYS A 55 11.19 -20.97 15.35
CA LYS A 55 10.31 -22.06 14.89
C LYS A 55 9.00 -22.20 15.67
N ARG A 56 8.56 -21.14 16.35
CA ARG A 56 7.22 -21.10 16.97
C ARG A 56 6.20 -20.62 15.93
N PRO A 57 5.03 -21.27 15.81
CA PRO A 57 3.95 -20.78 14.93
C PRO A 57 3.50 -19.38 15.33
N GLY A 58 3.07 -18.58 14.35
CA GLY A 58 2.44 -17.27 14.54
C GLY A 58 3.30 -16.07 14.14
N LEU A 59 2.61 -14.95 13.85
CA LEU A 59 3.21 -13.63 13.61
C LEU A 59 3.79 -13.05 14.90
N ALA A 60 4.97 -13.53 15.32
CA ALA A 60 5.60 -13.01 16.52
C ALA A 60 6.05 -11.54 16.37
N HIS A 61 6.32 -11.09 15.14
CA HIS A 61 6.86 -9.77 14.86
C HIS A 61 6.32 -9.16 13.56
N ARG A 62 6.09 -7.86 13.61
CA ARG A 62 5.76 -7.05 12.42
C ARG A 62 6.98 -6.98 11.51
N MET A 63 6.81 -7.33 10.24
CA MET A 63 7.86 -7.27 9.25
C MET A 63 7.70 -6.00 8.43
N ILE A 64 8.72 -5.14 8.40
CA ILE A 64 8.66 -3.90 7.64
C ILE A 64 9.71 -3.97 6.54
N SER A 65 9.27 -3.90 5.28
CA SER A 65 10.17 -3.68 4.16
C SER A 65 10.33 -2.19 3.89
N THR A 66 11.50 -1.83 3.39
CA THR A 66 11.78 -0.48 2.88
C THR A 66 12.25 -0.63 1.45
N ARG A 67 11.59 0.07 0.51
CA ARG A 67 11.95 0.02 -0.90
C ARG A 67 11.95 1.42 -1.51
N VAL A 68 12.96 1.69 -2.33
CA VAL A 68 12.95 2.86 -3.22
C VAL A 68 12.38 2.44 -4.56
N VAL A 69 11.33 3.12 -5.00
CA VAL A 69 10.68 2.89 -6.29
C VAL A 69 10.90 4.13 -7.15
N GLN A 70 11.65 3.95 -8.24
CA GLN A 70 11.83 5.00 -9.24
C GLN A 70 10.55 5.11 -10.07
N MET A 71 9.94 6.30 -10.08
CA MET A 71 8.74 6.52 -10.87
C MET A 71 9.12 6.71 -12.34
N PRO A 72 8.47 6.02 -13.29
CA PRO A 72 8.85 6.08 -14.70
C PRO A 72 8.56 7.44 -15.35
N VAL A 73 7.64 8.22 -14.77
CA VAL A 73 7.00 9.37 -15.41
C VAL A 73 7.20 10.67 -14.62
N THR A 74 7.79 10.59 -13.43
CA THR A 74 8.07 11.75 -12.59
C THR A 74 9.49 11.69 -12.05
N PRO A 75 10.16 12.84 -11.87
CA PRO A 75 11.52 12.87 -11.31
C PRO A 75 11.49 12.70 -9.78
N LEU A 76 10.61 11.83 -9.28
CA LEU A 76 10.41 11.57 -7.87
C LEU A 76 10.67 10.09 -7.60
N ASP A 77 11.59 9.85 -6.67
CA ASP A 77 11.76 8.54 -6.07
C ASP A 77 10.78 8.38 -4.90
N LEU A 78 10.12 7.23 -4.83
CA LEU A 78 9.24 6.89 -3.73
C LEU A 78 9.96 6.00 -2.74
N LEU A 79 10.17 6.49 -1.53
CA LEU A 79 10.55 5.64 -0.40
C LEU A 79 9.29 5.03 0.22
N VAL A 80 9.06 3.76 -0.05
CA VAL A 80 7.90 3.00 0.41
C VAL A 80 8.30 2.17 1.64
N PHE A 81 7.52 2.34 2.71
CA PHE A 81 7.52 1.44 3.86
C PHE A 81 6.28 0.59 3.79
N ALA A 82 6.45 -0.73 3.82
CA ALA A 82 5.37 -1.70 3.71
C ALA A 82 5.42 -2.71 4.85
N ASP A 83 4.23 -3.12 5.28
CA ASP A 83 4.03 -4.16 6.29
C ASP A 83 3.87 -5.49 5.56
N GLU A 84 4.83 -6.37 5.75
CA GLU A 84 4.93 -7.64 5.05
C GLU A 84 4.38 -8.78 5.89
N ASP A 85 3.80 -9.76 5.20
CA ASP A 85 3.16 -10.88 5.88
C ASP A 85 4.20 -11.94 6.30
N CYS A 86 5.13 -12.30 5.42
CA CYS A 86 6.24 -13.21 5.75
C CYS A 86 7.40 -13.17 4.73
N VAL A 87 8.47 -13.91 5.02
CA VAL A 87 9.54 -14.26 4.08
C VAL A 87 9.38 -15.71 3.66
N ALA A 88 9.59 -15.99 2.38
CA ALA A 88 9.77 -17.36 1.89
C ALA A 88 11.05 -17.97 2.48
N GLU A 89 11.06 -19.30 2.66
CA GLU A 89 12.29 -20.01 3.03
C GLU A 89 13.35 -19.90 1.93
N GLU A 90 12.92 -19.87 0.67
CA GLU A 90 13.76 -19.65 -0.48
C GLU A 90 14.24 -18.20 -0.53
N LYS A 91 15.56 -18.01 -0.43
CA LYS A 91 16.20 -16.71 -0.65
C LYS A 91 16.29 -16.40 -2.14
N ARG A 92 16.26 -15.11 -2.48
CA ARG A 92 16.50 -14.63 -3.84
C ARG A 92 17.71 -13.73 -3.88
N ASP A 93 18.48 -13.80 -4.97
CA ASP A 93 19.63 -12.96 -5.34
C ASP A 93 19.93 -11.78 -4.40
N GLY A 94 20.58 -12.09 -3.26
CA GLY A 94 21.07 -11.10 -2.30
C GLY A 94 20.16 -10.73 -1.12
N GLY A 95 19.01 -11.39 -0.90
CA GLY A 95 18.16 -11.06 0.23
C GLY A 95 16.94 -11.95 0.50
N ASP A 96 16.12 -11.47 1.43
CA ASP A 96 14.85 -12.06 1.83
C ASP A 96 13.80 -11.87 0.71
N ALA A 97 13.04 -12.93 0.40
CA ALA A 97 11.94 -12.89 -0.55
C ALA A 97 10.60 -12.80 0.19
N PHE A 98 9.95 -11.64 0.18
CA PHE A 98 8.66 -11.47 0.85
C PHE A 98 7.52 -12.16 0.07
N VAL A 99 6.52 -12.64 0.80
CA VAL A 99 5.30 -13.27 0.27
C VAL A 99 4.08 -12.58 0.83
N LEU A 100 3.08 -12.35 -0.03
CA LEU A 100 1.78 -11.81 0.39
C LEU A 100 0.83 -12.97 0.72
N LEU A 101 0.18 -12.92 1.88
CA LEU A 101 -0.75 -13.95 2.34
C LEU A 101 -2.18 -13.43 2.32
N LYS A 102 -3.08 -14.15 1.64
CA LYS A 102 -4.48 -13.76 1.43
C LYS A 102 -5.44 -14.92 1.64
N VAL A 103 -6.72 -14.60 1.80
CA VAL A 103 -7.80 -15.59 1.95
C VAL A 103 -8.93 -15.28 0.99
N ARG A 104 -9.48 -16.31 0.34
CA ARG A 104 -10.65 -16.21 -0.56
C ARG A 104 -11.63 -17.37 -0.32
N PRO A 105 -12.94 -17.18 -0.59
CA PRO A 105 -13.91 -18.28 -0.65
C PRO A 105 -13.48 -19.35 -1.67
N GLN A 106 -13.70 -20.63 -1.35
CA GLN A 106 -13.30 -21.77 -2.18
C GLN A 106 -14.15 -21.93 -3.45
N ASP A 107 -15.44 -21.62 -3.36
CA ASP A 107 -16.43 -21.70 -4.44
C ASP A 107 -16.19 -20.65 -5.54
N GLU A 108 -15.73 -19.46 -5.13
CA GLU A 108 -15.53 -18.32 -6.04
C GLU A 108 -14.20 -17.57 -5.76
N PRO A 109 -13.05 -18.25 -5.88
CA PRO A 109 -11.78 -17.69 -5.44
C PRO A 109 -11.34 -16.51 -6.31
N PHE A 110 -11.52 -16.62 -7.64
CA PHE A 110 -11.02 -15.68 -8.63
C PHE A 110 -12.06 -15.37 -9.72
N THR A 111 -13.20 -14.81 -9.31
CA THR A 111 -14.27 -14.38 -10.23
C THR A 111 -13.89 -13.12 -11.03
N PRO A 112 -14.63 -12.79 -12.10
CA PRO A 112 -14.46 -11.51 -12.80
C PRO A 112 -14.53 -10.29 -11.85
N ASP A 113 -15.38 -10.33 -10.84
CA ASP A 113 -15.47 -9.25 -9.85
C ASP A 113 -14.24 -9.17 -8.95
N PHE A 114 -13.62 -10.30 -8.59
CA PHE A 114 -12.32 -10.30 -7.92
C PHE A 114 -11.26 -9.58 -8.78
N TYR A 115 -11.16 -9.93 -10.07
CA TYR A 115 -10.19 -9.33 -10.98
C TYR A 115 -10.44 -7.86 -11.28
N ARG A 116 -11.69 -7.42 -11.18
CA ARG A 116 -12.08 -6.01 -11.33
C ARG A 116 -11.77 -5.17 -10.09
N SER A 117 -12.05 -5.71 -8.90
CA SER A 117 -12.07 -4.92 -7.65
C SER A 117 -10.88 -5.18 -6.71
N THR A 118 -10.52 -6.45 -6.51
CA THR A 118 -9.57 -6.86 -5.47
C THR A 118 -8.16 -7.07 -6.03
N ALA A 119 -8.05 -7.66 -7.23
CA ALA A 119 -6.77 -7.90 -7.89
C ALA A 119 -5.90 -6.64 -8.04
N PRO A 120 -6.43 -5.44 -8.39
CA PRO A 120 -5.61 -4.22 -8.42
C PRO A 120 -4.92 -3.92 -7.09
N LEU A 121 -5.64 -4.07 -5.96
CA LEU A 121 -5.12 -3.78 -4.62
C LEU A 121 -3.97 -4.72 -4.28
N TRP A 122 -4.13 -6.00 -4.59
CA TRP A 122 -3.10 -7.02 -4.36
C TRP A 122 -1.90 -6.78 -5.27
N TYR A 123 -2.15 -6.49 -6.55
CA TYR A 123 -1.11 -6.23 -7.53
C TYR A 123 -0.25 -5.03 -7.15
N PHE A 124 -0.85 -3.87 -6.84
CA PHE A 124 -0.06 -2.69 -6.49
C PHE A 124 0.65 -2.83 -5.15
N ARG A 125 0.02 -3.47 -4.15
CA ARG A 125 0.72 -3.78 -2.89
C ARG A 125 1.96 -4.63 -3.16
N ALA A 126 1.82 -5.70 -3.95
CA ALA A 126 2.94 -6.57 -4.28
C ALA A 126 4.00 -5.83 -5.13
N LEU A 127 3.58 -5.05 -6.12
CA LEU A 127 4.47 -4.26 -6.99
C LEU A 127 5.34 -3.29 -6.19
N PHE A 128 4.73 -2.43 -5.36
CA PHE A 128 5.47 -1.41 -4.59
C PHE A 128 6.31 -2.00 -3.46
N SER A 129 5.99 -3.21 -3.00
CA SER A 129 6.74 -3.92 -1.96
C SER A 129 7.79 -4.86 -2.54
N GLY A 130 7.78 -5.09 -3.85
CA GLY A 130 8.69 -6.04 -4.49
C GLY A 130 8.33 -7.50 -4.33
N ILE A 131 7.11 -7.80 -3.93
CA ILE A 131 6.61 -9.16 -3.79
C ILE A 131 6.23 -9.69 -5.18
N GLU A 132 6.65 -10.90 -5.46
CA GLU A 132 6.27 -11.62 -6.68
C GLU A 132 5.28 -12.75 -6.42
N LYS A 133 5.32 -13.40 -5.25
CA LYS A 133 4.44 -14.53 -4.92
C LYS A 133 3.34 -14.11 -3.96
N ILE A 134 2.12 -14.55 -4.25
CA ILE A 134 0.93 -14.38 -3.41
C ILE A 134 0.38 -15.76 -3.10
N VAL A 135 0.32 -16.12 -1.81
CA VAL A 135 -0.29 -17.39 -1.36
C VAL A 135 -1.69 -17.10 -0.85
N VAL A 136 -2.66 -17.83 -1.39
CA VAL A 136 -4.08 -17.65 -1.10
C VAL A 136 -4.62 -18.91 -0.43
N GLY A 137 -5.05 -18.79 0.82
CA GLY A 137 -5.82 -19.82 1.50
C GLY A 137 -7.27 -19.82 1.01
N LEU A 138 -7.76 -20.98 0.56
CA LEU A 138 -9.14 -21.17 0.11
C LEU A 138 -9.98 -21.67 1.28
N ARG A 139 -10.96 -20.87 1.69
CA ARG A 139 -11.84 -21.17 2.82
C ARG A 139 -13.15 -21.81 2.35
N ASN A 140 -13.61 -22.79 3.10
CA ASN A 140 -14.96 -23.35 2.94
C ASN A 140 -16.01 -22.53 3.72
N GLU A 141 -17.27 -22.95 3.68
CA GLU A 141 -18.40 -22.32 4.38
C GLU A 141 -18.24 -22.27 5.91
N ASP A 142 -17.54 -23.27 6.48
CA ASP A 142 -17.20 -23.33 7.91
C ASP A 142 -16.05 -22.37 8.29
N ASN A 143 -15.57 -21.55 7.36
CA ASN A 143 -14.44 -20.63 7.53
C ASN A 143 -13.11 -21.32 7.85
N ARG A 144 -12.95 -22.57 7.44
CA ARG A 144 -11.69 -23.32 7.54
C ARG A 144 -10.96 -23.26 6.21
N ILE A 145 -9.64 -23.05 6.28
CA ILE A 145 -8.78 -23.18 5.11
C ILE A 145 -8.68 -24.66 4.77
N TYR A 146 -9.18 -25.04 3.60
CA TYR A 146 -9.17 -26.41 3.13
C TYR A 146 -8.04 -26.65 2.12
N ASP A 147 -7.73 -25.64 1.31
CA ASP A 147 -6.73 -25.73 0.26
C ASP A 147 -5.95 -24.41 0.14
N MET A 148 -4.83 -24.43 -0.58
CA MET A 148 -4.02 -23.26 -0.87
C MET A 148 -3.66 -23.22 -2.34
N THR A 149 -3.64 -22.02 -2.88
CA THR A 149 -3.17 -21.77 -4.24
C THR A 149 -2.16 -20.64 -4.23
N THR A 150 -1.23 -20.67 -5.19
CA THR A 150 -0.20 -19.63 -5.34
C THR A 150 -0.44 -18.91 -6.65
N LEU A 151 -0.37 -17.59 -6.60
CA LEU A 151 -0.40 -16.71 -7.76
C LEU A 151 0.93 -15.97 -7.86
N ASP A 152 1.47 -15.87 -9.06
CA ASP A 152 2.47 -14.85 -9.32
C ASP A 152 1.77 -13.50 -9.45
N ARG A 153 2.45 -12.42 -9.05
CA ARG A 153 1.94 -11.04 -9.16
C ARG A 153 1.45 -10.76 -10.58
N GLU A 154 2.17 -11.24 -11.58
CA GLU A 154 1.86 -11.04 -13.00
C GLU A 154 0.59 -11.80 -13.45
N ASP A 155 0.16 -12.85 -12.74
CA ASP A 155 -1.09 -13.55 -13.04
C ASP A 155 -2.33 -12.68 -12.79
N LEU A 156 -2.22 -11.72 -11.87
CA LEU A 156 -3.26 -10.71 -11.63
C LEU A 156 -3.45 -9.78 -12.84
N LEU A 157 -2.43 -9.61 -13.68
CA LEU A 157 -2.51 -8.78 -14.89
C LEU A 157 -3.12 -9.52 -16.07
N LYS A 158 -2.81 -10.81 -16.21
CA LYS A 158 -3.33 -11.64 -17.31
C LYS A 158 -4.86 -11.62 -17.38
N ASN A 159 -5.50 -11.45 -16.22
CA ASN A 159 -6.95 -11.43 -16.06
C ASN A 159 -7.49 -10.06 -15.65
N ALA A 160 -6.72 -8.98 -15.81
CA ALA A 160 -7.15 -7.65 -15.37
C ALA A 160 -8.43 -7.19 -16.11
N ILE A 161 -9.47 -6.81 -15.35
CA ILE A 161 -10.75 -6.35 -15.90
C ILE A 161 -10.96 -4.88 -15.53
N GLY A 162 -10.88 -3.99 -16.52
CA GLY A 162 -11.19 -2.57 -16.31
C GLY A 162 -10.18 -1.85 -15.42
N TRP A 163 -8.90 -2.22 -15.48
CA TRP A 163 -7.79 -1.45 -14.92
C TRP A 163 -6.50 -1.82 -15.66
N SER A 164 -5.49 -0.95 -15.61
CA SER A 164 -4.16 -1.28 -16.11
C SER A 164 -3.08 -0.69 -15.20
N PRO A 165 -1.97 -1.42 -14.96
CA PRO A 165 -0.83 -0.92 -14.19
C PRO A 165 -0.35 0.43 -14.69
N SER A 166 -0.17 0.53 -16.00
CA SER A 166 0.33 1.75 -16.65
C SER A 166 -0.58 2.95 -16.34
N ALA A 167 -1.89 2.85 -16.55
CA ALA A 167 -2.80 3.96 -16.29
C ALA A 167 -2.77 4.41 -14.81
N CYS A 168 -2.72 3.47 -13.87
CA CYS A 168 -2.65 3.81 -12.45
C CYS A 168 -1.30 4.44 -12.05
N ILE A 169 -0.18 3.96 -12.60
CA ILE A 169 1.16 4.52 -12.33
C ILE A 169 1.30 5.92 -12.94
N HIS A 170 0.79 6.14 -14.15
CA HIS A 170 0.72 7.46 -14.76
C HIS A 170 -0.11 8.43 -13.93
N PHE A 171 -1.32 8.01 -13.52
CA PHE A 171 -2.18 8.81 -12.66
C PHE A 171 -1.48 9.17 -11.33
N LEU A 172 -0.82 8.21 -10.68
CA LEU A 172 -0.03 8.46 -9.47
C LEU A 172 1.08 9.47 -9.76
N GLY A 173 1.79 9.32 -10.88
CA GLY A 173 2.79 10.28 -11.34
C GLY A 173 2.23 11.68 -11.47
N ASP A 174 1.13 11.88 -12.19
CA ASP A 174 0.51 13.19 -12.41
C ASP A 174 0.11 13.86 -11.09
N VAL A 175 -0.48 13.10 -10.16
CA VAL A 175 -0.85 13.60 -8.82
C VAL A 175 0.39 14.05 -8.05
N LEU A 176 1.46 13.25 -8.05
CA LEU A 176 2.71 13.57 -7.36
C LEU A 176 3.44 14.76 -7.98
N ALA A 177 3.44 14.88 -9.31
CA ALA A 177 4.03 16.01 -10.02
C ALA A 177 3.30 17.32 -9.70
N LYS A 178 1.95 17.30 -9.72
CA LYS A 178 1.13 18.45 -9.37
C LYS A 178 1.35 18.86 -7.91
N LEU A 179 1.42 17.89 -7.00
CA LEU A 179 1.73 18.12 -5.59
C LEU A 179 3.12 18.74 -5.39
N LYS A 180 4.15 18.20 -6.06
CA LYS A 180 5.51 18.72 -5.99
C LYS A 180 5.56 20.18 -6.42
N SER A 181 4.94 20.50 -7.57
CA SER A 181 4.85 21.87 -8.07
C SER A 181 4.19 22.82 -7.04
N ALA A 182 3.09 22.39 -6.43
CA ALA A 182 2.41 23.16 -5.38
C ALA A 182 3.30 23.37 -4.13
N LEU A 183 4.02 22.34 -3.69
CA LEU A 183 4.91 22.40 -2.53
C LEU A 183 6.20 23.19 -2.79
N ASP A 184 6.70 23.23 -4.03
CA ASP A 184 7.94 23.94 -4.37
C ASP A 184 7.79 25.46 -4.28
N THR A 185 6.59 25.98 -4.50
CA THR A 185 6.29 27.42 -4.45
C THR A 185 6.09 27.97 -3.03
N ILE A 186 6.15 27.12 -2.00
CA ILE A 186 5.75 27.45 -0.63
C ILE A 186 6.87 27.06 0.36
N PRO A 187 7.00 27.78 1.49
CA PRO A 187 7.94 27.41 2.54
C PRO A 187 7.70 26.00 3.12
N ASP A 188 8.76 25.40 3.64
CA ASP A 188 8.72 24.10 4.31
C ASP A 188 7.71 24.06 5.47
N LEU A 189 7.26 22.83 5.79
CA LEU A 189 6.34 22.52 6.88
C LEU A 189 4.92 23.09 6.73
N LYS A 190 4.57 23.64 5.56
CA LYS A 190 3.18 23.89 5.18
C LYS A 190 2.53 22.59 4.74
N THR A 191 1.28 22.38 5.17
CA THR A 191 0.52 21.16 4.88
C THR A 191 -0.44 21.42 3.73
N PHE A 192 -0.50 20.46 2.82
CA PHE A 192 -1.49 20.35 1.77
C PHE A 192 -2.40 19.16 2.04
N VAL A 193 -3.66 19.30 1.66
CA VAL A 193 -4.62 18.21 1.61
C VAL A 193 -4.80 17.80 0.16
N ILE A 194 -4.71 16.50 -0.09
CA ILE A 194 -4.97 15.85 -1.36
C ILE A 194 -6.22 15.01 -1.14
N GLU A 195 -7.31 15.34 -1.82
CA GLU A 195 -8.60 14.68 -1.62
C GLU A 195 -9.20 14.27 -2.96
N LYS A 196 -9.72 13.03 -2.99
CA LYS A 196 -10.68 12.59 -4.00
C LYS A 196 -11.99 12.25 -3.31
N LYS A 197 -13.07 12.92 -3.70
CA LYS A 197 -14.42 12.63 -3.19
C LYS A 197 -15.06 11.48 -3.95
N LYS A 198 -15.98 10.76 -3.30
CA LYS A 198 -16.77 9.70 -3.92
C LYS A 198 -17.57 10.27 -5.11
N GLY A 199 -17.57 9.56 -6.24
CA GLY A 199 -18.27 10.00 -7.46
C GLY A 199 -17.64 11.20 -8.20
N VAL A 200 -16.55 11.78 -7.69
CA VAL A 200 -15.82 12.88 -8.33
C VAL A 200 -14.55 12.33 -8.98
N SER A 201 -14.33 12.66 -10.26
CA SER A 201 -13.15 12.25 -11.02
C SER A 201 -11.92 13.10 -10.68
N GLU A 202 -12.12 14.37 -10.35
CA GLU A 202 -11.06 15.31 -10.05
C GLU A 202 -10.42 15.07 -8.67
N VAL A 203 -9.09 15.10 -8.62
CA VAL A 203 -8.30 15.16 -7.39
C VAL A 203 -8.03 16.62 -7.03
N ARG A 204 -8.46 17.03 -5.84
CA ARG A 204 -8.20 18.37 -5.30
C ARG A 204 -6.90 18.37 -4.51
N ILE A 205 -6.11 19.42 -4.71
CA ILE A 205 -4.86 19.68 -3.96
C ILE A 205 -4.97 21.10 -3.44
N GLU A 206 -5.21 21.23 -2.14
CA GLU A 206 -5.48 22.51 -1.50
C GLU A 206 -4.59 22.69 -0.28
N ARG A 207 -4.22 23.94 0.01
CA ARG A 207 -3.46 24.26 1.21
C ARG A 207 -4.36 24.12 2.44
N GLU A 208 -3.89 23.39 3.45
CA GLU A 208 -4.62 23.27 4.70
C GLU A 208 -4.61 24.61 5.45
N ALA A 209 -5.81 25.13 5.74
CA ALA A 209 -5.99 26.41 6.43
C ALA A 209 -5.53 26.33 7.89
N GLU A 210 -5.91 25.24 8.57
CA GLU A 210 -5.37 24.90 9.88
C GLU A 210 -3.98 24.31 9.69
N ALA A 211 -2.94 24.92 10.28
CA ALA A 211 -1.56 24.47 10.14
C ALA A 211 -1.27 23.17 10.93
N ARG A 212 -2.03 22.11 10.66
CA ARG A 212 -1.87 20.80 11.28
C ARG A 212 -0.56 20.19 10.78
N ARG A 213 0.44 20.20 11.66
CA ARG A 213 1.73 19.55 11.41
C ARG A 213 1.60 18.08 11.80
N PHE A 214 1.90 17.18 10.87
CA PHE A 214 1.93 15.74 11.17
C PHE A 214 3.34 15.20 11.37
N LEU A 215 4.38 15.97 11.05
CA LEU A 215 5.76 15.60 11.35
C LEU A 215 6.08 15.87 12.83
N PRO A 216 6.61 14.90 13.58
CA PRO A 216 6.97 15.10 14.98
C PRO A 216 8.05 16.18 15.15
N PRO A 217 7.93 17.12 16.12
CA PRO A 217 8.93 18.15 16.34
C PRO A 217 10.37 17.63 16.55
N PRO A 218 10.61 16.51 17.29
CA PRO A 218 11.95 15.94 17.43
C PRO A 218 12.55 15.50 16.09
N PHE A 219 11.73 14.93 15.20
CA PHE A 219 12.15 14.53 13.86
C PHE A 219 12.55 15.74 13.01
N VAL A 220 11.69 16.78 13.00
CA VAL A 220 11.98 18.03 12.28
C VAL A 220 13.27 18.67 12.81
N GLY A 221 13.43 18.73 14.13
CA GLY A 221 14.63 19.26 14.77
C GLY A 221 15.90 18.48 14.39
N ALA A 222 15.82 17.14 14.35
CA ALA A 222 16.94 16.30 13.93
C ALA A 222 17.33 16.55 12.46
N VAL A 223 16.35 16.56 11.55
CA VAL A 223 16.60 16.81 10.11
C VAL A 223 17.19 18.20 9.86
N LEU A 224 16.70 19.23 10.56
CA LEU A 224 17.24 20.59 10.44
C LEU A 224 18.66 20.74 11.01
N LYS A 225 18.99 19.97 12.06
CA LYS A 225 20.35 19.89 12.63
C LYS A 225 21.32 19.09 11.77
N MET A 226 20.81 18.14 10.99
CA MET A 226 21.56 17.35 10.01
C MET A 226 21.88 18.12 8.72
N LYS A 227 21.58 19.43 8.64
CA LYS A 227 22.02 20.23 7.48
C LYS A 227 23.55 20.06 7.30
N PRO A 228 24.00 19.76 6.08
CA PRO A 228 25.41 19.53 5.77
C PRO A 228 26.27 20.76 6.05
#